data_AF-A0A7L1N7E1-F1
#
_entry.id   AF-A0A7L1N7E1-F1
#
_cell.length_a   1.000
_cell.length_b   1.000
_cell.length_c   1.000
_cell.angle_alpha   90.00
_cell.angle_beta   90.00
_cell.angle_gamma   90.00
#
_symmetry.space_group_name_H-M   'P 1'
#
loop_
_entity.id
_entity.type
_entity.pdbx_description
1 polymer ?
#
loop_
_entity_poly.entity_id
_entity_poly.type
_entity_poly.pdbx_seq_one_letter_code
_entity_poly.pdbx_strand_id
1 'polypeptide(L)'
;MAELGKKYCVYCLAEVSPLRFRCTECADIELCPDCFSAGAEIGPHRRWHGYQLVDGGRFTLWGAEAEGGWSSREEQLLLDAIEQFGFGNWEDMAAHVGASRTPQEVMEHYVSMYIHGNLGKACIPDTIPNRVTDHTCPSGGPLSPSLTTPLPPLDITVAEQQQLGYMPLRDDYEIEYDQDAETLISGLSVNYDDDDVEIELKRAHVDMYVRKLKERQRRKNIARDYNLVPAFLGKDKKDKEKAPKRKITKEEKELRLKLRPLYQFMSCKEFEDFFENMHKERILRAKIRELQRYRRNGITKMEESAEYEAARHKREKRKENKNIASSKRGKEDGKEGEFAAIENLPGFELLSDREKVLCSSLNLSPARYVTVKTIIIKDHLQKRQGIPSKSRLPSYLDKVLKKRILNFLTESGWISRDAS
;
A
#
# COMPACT_ATOMS: atom_id res chain seq x y z
N MET A 1 -29.19 -20.98 -20.34
CA MET A 1 -30.56 -21.43 -20.70
C MET A 1 -31.46 -21.20 -19.49
N ALA A 2 -32.71 -20.81 -19.71
CA ALA A 2 -33.64 -20.30 -18.68
C ALA A 2 -33.65 -21.13 -17.38
N GLU A 3 -33.61 -20.46 -16.22
CA GLU A 3 -34.04 -21.05 -14.97
C GLU A 3 -35.39 -21.72 -15.20
N LEU A 4 -35.43 -23.05 -15.17
CA LEU A 4 -36.68 -23.79 -15.10
C LEU A 4 -37.30 -23.44 -13.76
N GLY A 5 -38.12 -22.40 -13.75
CA GLY A 5 -38.90 -22.00 -12.58
C GLY A 5 -39.60 -23.21 -11.99
N LYS A 6 -39.75 -23.20 -10.65
CA LYS A 6 -40.29 -24.34 -9.89
C LYS A 6 -41.55 -24.88 -10.55
N LYS A 7 -41.57 -26.20 -10.75
CA LYS A 7 -42.70 -26.92 -11.33
C LYS A 7 -43.48 -27.60 -10.23
N TYR A 8 -44.80 -27.58 -10.34
CA TYR A 8 -45.70 -28.14 -9.35
C TYR A 8 -46.62 -29.18 -10.01
N CYS A 9 -46.92 -30.24 -9.28
CA CYS A 9 -47.89 -31.24 -9.69
C CYS A 9 -49.25 -30.56 -9.82
N VAL A 10 -49.90 -30.69 -10.98
CA VAL A 10 -51.20 -30.05 -11.23
C VAL A 10 -52.29 -30.59 -10.30
N TYR A 11 -52.13 -31.82 -9.80
CA TYR A 11 -53.14 -32.48 -8.97
C TYR A 11 -52.96 -32.20 -7.47
N CYS A 12 -51.79 -32.50 -6.90
CA CYS A 12 -51.54 -32.37 -5.46
C CYS A 12 -50.78 -31.09 -5.07
N LEU A 13 -50.39 -30.26 -6.04
CA LEU A 13 -49.63 -29.02 -5.86
C LEU A 13 -48.23 -29.20 -5.22
N ALA A 14 -47.75 -30.44 -5.08
CA ALA A 14 -46.40 -30.71 -4.62
C ALA A 14 -45.35 -30.22 -5.63
N GLU A 15 -44.17 -29.81 -5.16
CA GLU A 15 -43.06 -29.43 -6.05
C GLU A 15 -42.51 -30.69 -6.77
N VAL A 16 -42.44 -30.62 -8.11
CA VAL A 16 -42.01 -31.71 -8.99
C VAL A 16 -40.89 -31.31 -9.95
N SER A 17 -40.26 -30.16 -9.71
CA SER A 17 -39.06 -29.71 -10.45
C SER A 17 -38.01 -30.82 -10.64
N PRO A 18 -37.71 -31.67 -9.62
CA PRO A 18 -36.65 -32.65 -9.75
C PRO A 18 -36.99 -33.91 -10.57
N LEU A 19 -38.26 -34.35 -10.58
CA LEU A 19 -38.73 -35.50 -11.33
C LEU A 19 -40.24 -35.42 -11.52
N ARG A 20 -40.69 -35.48 -12.77
CA ARG A 20 -42.13 -35.38 -13.11
C ARG A 20 -42.48 -36.08 -14.40
N PHE A 21 -43.75 -36.40 -14.55
CA PHE A 21 -44.34 -36.90 -15.79
C PHE A 21 -45.07 -35.76 -16.48
N ARG A 22 -44.58 -35.38 -17.66
CA ARG A 22 -45.24 -34.39 -18.53
C ARG A 22 -46.15 -35.13 -19.50
N CYS A 23 -47.43 -34.76 -19.55
CA CYS A 23 -48.32 -35.27 -20.59
C CYS A 23 -47.88 -34.76 -21.96
N THR A 24 -47.86 -35.61 -22.98
CA THR A 24 -47.50 -35.23 -24.37
C THR A 24 -48.69 -34.72 -25.18
N GLU A 25 -49.90 -34.88 -24.66
CA GLU A 25 -51.15 -34.50 -25.34
C GLU A 25 -51.79 -33.25 -24.74
N CYS A 26 -51.64 -33.03 -23.43
CA CYS A 26 -52.21 -31.87 -22.74
C CYS A 26 -51.14 -30.81 -22.47
N ALA A 27 -51.46 -29.55 -22.74
CA ALA A 27 -50.62 -28.43 -22.35
C ALA A 27 -50.54 -28.32 -20.82
N ASP A 28 -49.33 -28.06 -20.31
CA ASP A 28 -49.04 -27.74 -18.91
C ASP A 28 -49.49 -28.78 -17.86
N ILE A 29 -49.73 -30.03 -18.27
CA ILE A 29 -49.98 -31.14 -17.34
C ILE A 29 -48.66 -31.78 -16.92
N GLU A 30 -48.27 -31.49 -15.69
CA GLU A 30 -47.10 -32.06 -15.00
C GLU A 30 -47.59 -32.80 -13.75
N LEU A 31 -47.29 -34.09 -13.64
CA LEU A 31 -47.69 -34.96 -12.52
C LEU A 31 -46.49 -35.42 -11.72
N CYS A 32 -46.63 -35.48 -10.38
CA CYS A 32 -45.66 -36.20 -9.55
C CYS A 32 -45.78 -37.72 -9.78
N PRO A 33 -44.73 -38.51 -9.46
CA PRO A 33 -44.77 -39.97 -9.60
C PRO A 33 -45.97 -40.63 -8.89
N ASP A 34 -46.37 -40.10 -7.73
CA ASP A 34 -47.49 -40.65 -6.95
C ASP A 34 -48.83 -40.39 -7.63
N CYS A 35 -49.05 -39.17 -8.15
CA CYS A 35 -50.30 -38.84 -8.86
C CYS A 35 -50.38 -39.54 -10.21
N PHE A 36 -49.24 -39.70 -10.90
CA PHE A 36 -49.16 -40.46 -12.14
C PHE A 36 -49.51 -41.94 -11.90
N SER A 37 -48.90 -42.58 -10.89
CA SER A 37 -49.16 -43.99 -10.56
C SER A 37 -50.57 -44.24 -10.00
N ALA A 38 -51.17 -43.26 -9.32
CA ALA A 38 -52.57 -43.31 -8.90
C ALA A 38 -53.58 -43.10 -10.06
N GLY A 39 -53.11 -42.78 -11.27
CA GLY A 39 -53.96 -42.52 -12.43
C GLY A 39 -54.79 -41.24 -12.30
N ALA A 40 -54.21 -40.18 -11.74
CA ALA A 40 -54.90 -38.90 -11.54
C ALA A 40 -55.35 -38.27 -12.87
N GLU A 41 -56.61 -37.84 -12.92
CA GLU A 41 -57.23 -37.20 -14.09
C GLU A 41 -57.80 -35.83 -13.69
N ILE A 42 -57.62 -34.82 -14.54
CA ILE A 42 -58.13 -33.46 -14.28
C ILE A 42 -58.53 -32.78 -15.59
N GLY A 43 -59.74 -32.22 -15.65
CA GLY A 43 -60.27 -31.57 -16.84
C GLY A 43 -60.25 -32.51 -18.07
N PRO A 44 -59.63 -32.10 -19.20
CA PRO A 44 -59.52 -32.93 -20.41
C PRO A 44 -58.42 -34.00 -20.33
N HIS A 45 -57.57 -33.98 -19.30
CA HIS A 45 -56.49 -34.94 -19.15
C HIS A 45 -57.02 -36.34 -18.81
N ARG A 46 -56.43 -37.39 -19.40
CA ARG A 46 -56.76 -38.79 -19.12
C ARG A 46 -55.50 -39.61 -18.88
N ARG A 47 -55.62 -40.63 -18.01
CA ARG A 47 -54.51 -41.48 -17.57
C ARG A 47 -53.86 -42.30 -18.69
N TRP A 48 -54.54 -42.44 -19.83
CA TRP A 48 -54.08 -43.19 -21.00
C TRP A 48 -53.40 -42.31 -22.06
N HIS A 49 -53.24 -41.01 -21.81
CA HIS A 49 -52.44 -40.17 -22.70
C HIS A 49 -50.98 -40.60 -22.72
N GLY A 50 -50.24 -40.16 -23.74
CA GLY A 50 -48.78 -40.25 -23.75
C GLY A 50 -48.14 -39.38 -22.65
N TYR A 51 -47.01 -39.84 -22.12
CA TYR A 51 -46.22 -39.12 -21.11
C TYR A 51 -44.72 -39.17 -21.43
N GLN A 52 -44.02 -38.11 -21.04
CA GLN A 52 -42.57 -38.02 -21.04
C GLN A 52 -42.08 -37.89 -19.59
N LEU A 53 -41.13 -38.74 -19.20
CA LEU A 53 -40.42 -38.57 -17.94
C LEU A 53 -39.44 -37.39 -18.08
N VAL A 54 -39.59 -36.40 -17.22
CA VAL A 54 -38.70 -35.24 -17.17
C VAL A 54 -37.92 -35.27 -15.88
N ASP A 55 -36.62 -35.53 -16.00
CA ASP A 55 -35.65 -35.50 -14.91
C ASP A 55 -35.03 -34.08 -14.81
N GLY A 56 -34.98 -33.54 -13.60
CA GLY A 56 -34.38 -32.24 -13.29
C GLY A 56 -32.84 -32.25 -13.17
N GLY A 57 -32.17 -33.26 -13.72
CA GLY A 57 -30.72 -33.40 -13.72
C GLY A 57 -30.16 -34.23 -12.56
N ARG A 58 -30.94 -35.19 -12.04
CA ARG A 58 -30.54 -36.12 -10.96
C ARG A 58 -29.66 -37.27 -11.43
N PHE A 59 -29.68 -37.59 -12.72
CA PHE A 59 -28.83 -38.64 -13.31
C PHE A 59 -27.35 -38.22 -13.34
N THR A 60 -26.44 -39.20 -13.38
CA THR A 60 -25.00 -38.95 -13.51
C THR A 60 -24.57 -39.01 -14.98
N LEU A 61 -23.70 -38.09 -15.42
CA LEU A 61 -23.20 -38.06 -16.81
C LEU A 61 -22.07 -39.06 -17.06
N TRP A 62 -21.23 -39.27 -16.04
CA TRP A 62 -19.99 -40.04 -16.17
C TRP A 62 -20.13 -41.52 -15.75
N GLY A 63 -21.37 -41.99 -15.57
CA GLY A 63 -21.68 -43.36 -15.15
C GLY A 63 -21.81 -43.52 -13.63
N ALA A 64 -22.13 -44.74 -13.20
CA ALA A 64 -22.31 -45.08 -11.78
C ALA A 64 -20.98 -45.27 -11.03
N GLU A 65 -19.89 -45.48 -11.77
CA GLU A 65 -18.54 -45.71 -11.24
C GLU A 65 -17.70 -44.43 -11.13
N ALA A 66 -18.20 -43.30 -11.67
CA ALA A 66 -17.52 -42.02 -11.54
C ALA A 66 -17.56 -41.56 -10.08
N GLU A 67 -16.37 -41.30 -9.52
CA GLU A 67 -16.20 -40.92 -8.12
C GLU A 67 -17.05 -39.69 -7.74
N GLY A 68 -17.65 -39.72 -6.56
CA GLY A 68 -18.32 -38.56 -5.98
C GLY A 68 -19.78 -38.32 -6.39
N GLY A 69 -20.38 -39.14 -7.27
CA GLY A 69 -21.83 -39.12 -7.51
C GLY A 69 -22.36 -37.79 -8.05
N TRP A 70 -21.62 -37.15 -8.96
CA TRP A 70 -21.98 -35.87 -9.56
C TRP A 70 -23.24 -35.99 -10.43
N SER A 71 -24.25 -35.20 -10.08
CA SER A 71 -25.49 -35.12 -10.83
C SER A 71 -25.33 -34.21 -12.05
N SER A 72 -26.04 -34.47 -13.15
CA SER A 72 -26.02 -33.64 -14.35
C SER A 72 -26.35 -32.18 -14.05
N ARG A 73 -27.13 -31.91 -13.00
CA ARG A 73 -27.39 -30.55 -12.53
C ARG A 73 -26.15 -29.88 -11.93
N GLU A 74 -25.41 -30.59 -11.09
CA GLU A 74 -24.13 -30.10 -10.55
C GLU A 74 -23.11 -29.87 -11.66
N GLU A 75 -23.06 -30.76 -12.65
CA GLU A 75 -22.18 -30.63 -13.82
C GLU A 75 -22.50 -29.37 -14.64
N GLN A 76 -23.78 -29.09 -14.86
CA GLN A 76 -24.19 -27.87 -15.55
C GLN A 76 -23.82 -26.63 -14.73
N LEU A 77 -24.09 -26.62 -13.42
CA LEU A 77 -23.74 -25.49 -12.55
C LEU A 77 -22.22 -25.28 -12.48
N LEU A 78 -21.43 -26.35 -12.56
CA LEU A 78 -19.97 -26.27 -12.61
C LEU A 78 -19.50 -25.58 -13.90
N LEU A 79 -20.11 -25.91 -15.04
CA LEU A 79 -19.81 -25.28 -16.32
C LEU A 79 -20.29 -23.81 -16.38
N ASP A 80 -21.43 -23.49 -15.78
CA ASP A 80 -21.87 -22.10 -15.63
C ASP A 80 -20.92 -21.32 -14.70
N ALA A 81 -20.45 -21.95 -13.62
CA ALA A 81 -19.52 -21.34 -12.66
C ALA A 81 -18.13 -21.07 -13.26
N ILE A 82 -17.57 -21.98 -14.06
CA ILE A 82 -16.27 -21.76 -14.70
C ILE A 82 -16.34 -20.60 -15.71
N GLU A 83 -17.46 -20.46 -16.43
CA GLU A 83 -17.70 -19.35 -17.35
C GLU A 83 -17.83 -18.01 -16.58
N GLN A 84 -18.51 -18.02 -15.43
CA GLN A 84 -18.78 -16.82 -14.65
C GLN A 84 -17.59 -16.34 -13.82
N PHE A 85 -16.90 -17.24 -13.12
CA PHE A 85 -15.85 -16.90 -12.14
C PHE A 85 -14.43 -17.12 -12.65
N GLY A 86 -14.28 -17.89 -13.73
CA GLY A 86 -12.99 -18.23 -14.31
C GLY A 86 -12.24 -19.34 -13.57
N PHE A 87 -11.31 -19.98 -14.29
CA PHE A 87 -10.49 -21.07 -13.77
C PHE A 87 -9.61 -20.60 -12.60
N GLY A 88 -9.64 -21.35 -11.50
CA GLY A 88 -8.83 -21.09 -10.30
C GLY A 88 -9.59 -20.45 -9.14
N ASN A 89 -10.77 -19.86 -9.38
CA ASN A 89 -11.61 -19.31 -8.31
C ASN A 89 -12.55 -20.38 -7.70
N TRP A 90 -11.95 -21.43 -7.14
CA TRP A 90 -12.68 -22.62 -6.69
C TRP A 90 -13.63 -22.37 -5.51
N GLU A 91 -13.38 -21.33 -4.71
CA GLU A 91 -14.24 -20.93 -3.59
C GLU A 91 -15.62 -20.45 -4.11
N ASP A 92 -15.62 -19.46 -5.02
CA ASP A 92 -16.87 -18.95 -5.59
C ASP A 92 -17.56 -19.99 -6.48
N MET A 93 -16.77 -20.81 -7.20
CA MET A 93 -17.32 -21.89 -8.00
C MET A 93 -18.03 -22.95 -7.14
N ALA A 94 -17.44 -23.37 -6.01
CA ALA A 94 -18.09 -24.32 -5.12
C ALA A 94 -19.36 -23.76 -4.49
N ALA A 95 -19.34 -22.49 -4.09
CA ALA A 95 -20.54 -21.80 -3.61
C ALA A 95 -21.67 -21.78 -4.66
N HIS A 96 -21.32 -21.66 -5.95
CA HIS A 96 -22.28 -21.69 -7.06
C HIS A 96 -22.83 -23.08 -7.37
N VAL A 97 -21.97 -24.10 -7.40
CA VAL A 97 -22.36 -25.51 -7.63
C VAL A 97 -23.32 -25.98 -6.53
N GLY A 98 -23.03 -25.62 -5.28
CA GLY A 98 -23.90 -25.84 -4.14
C GLY A 98 -23.15 -26.28 -2.89
N ALA A 99 -23.80 -26.15 -1.73
CA ALA A 99 -23.22 -26.42 -0.42
C ALA A 99 -22.80 -27.89 -0.18
N SER A 100 -23.13 -28.81 -1.09
CA SER A 100 -22.75 -30.22 -1.03
C SER A 100 -21.33 -30.50 -1.53
N ARG A 101 -20.64 -29.52 -2.12
CA ARG A 101 -19.30 -29.68 -2.69
C ARG A 101 -18.32 -28.71 -2.09
N THR A 102 -17.12 -29.20 -1.77
CA THR A 102 -16.00 -28.37 -1.34
C THR A 102 -15.24 -27.79 -2.54
N PRO A 103 -14.53 -26.65 -2.38
CA PRO A 103 -13.65 -26.10 -3.42
C PRO A 103 -12.65 -27.12 -3.97
N GLN A 104 -12.12 -27.99 -3.11
CA GLN A 104 -11.18 -29.02 -3.49
C GLN A 104 -11.83 -30.09 -4.38
N GLU A 105 -13.01 -30.60 -4.01
CA GLU A 105 -13.75 -31.58 -4.82
C GLU A 105 -14.15 -31.00 -6.18
N VAL A 106 -14.57 -29.73 -6.22
CA VAL A 106 -14.91 -29.02 -7.45
C VAL A 106 -13.71 -28.91 -8.38
N MET A 107 -12.55 -28.52 -7.84
CA MET A 107 -11.30 -28.44 -8.59
C MET A 107 -10.89 -29.81 -9.13
N GLU A 108 -10.82 -30.82 -8.26
CA GLU A 108 -10.38 -32.17 -8.62
C GLU A 108 -11.30 -32.79 -9.69
N HIS A 109 -12.61 -32.63 -9.53
CA HIS A 109 -13.58 -33.12 -10.51
C HIS A 109 -13.45 -32.42 -11.86
N TYR A 110 -13.37 -31.07 -11.88
CA TYR A 110 -13.21 -30.33 -13.13
C TYR A 110 -11.92 -30.73 -13.87
N VAL A 111 -10.81 -30.80 -13.14
CA VAL A 111 -9.49 -31.15 -13.71
C VAL A 111 -9.47 -32.59 -14.22
N SER A 112 -9.99 -33.54 -13.44
CA SER A 112 -9.98 -34.96 -13.83
C SER A 112 -10.92 -35.27 -15.00
N MET A 113 -12.14 -34.72 -14.99
CA MET A 113 -13.17 -35.08 -15.96
C MET A 113 -13.16 -34.23 -17.23
N TYR A 114 -12.95 -32.92 -17.09
CA TYR A 114 -13.02 -31.97 -18.21
C TYR A 114 -11.67 -31.66 -18.83
N ILE A 115 -10.60 -31.58 -18.04
CA ILE A 115 -9.26 -31.23 -18.55
C ILE A 115 -8.45 -32.47 -18.94
N HIS A 116 -8.35 -33.46 -18.05
CA HIS A 116 -7.57 -34.68 -18.29
C HIS A 116 -8.42 -35.88 -18.74
N GLY A 117 -9.74 -35.74 -18.66
CA GLY A 117 -10.68 -36.76 -19.07
C GLY A 117 -10.87 -36.81 -20.58
N ASN A 118 -11.85 -37.60 -21.01
CA ASN A 118 -12.10 -37.84 -22.43
C ASN A 118 -12.48 -36.56 -23.18
N LEU A 119 -13.19 -35.63 -22.52
CA LEU A 119 -13.59 -34.36 -23.12
C LEU A 119 -12.36 -33.48 -23.40
N GLY A 120 -11.48 -33.30 -22.42
CA GLY A 120 -10.26 -32.53 -22.57
C GLY A 120 -9.35 -33.11 -23.65
N LYS A 121 -9.18 -34.44 -23.69
CA LYS A 121 -8.42 -35.12 -24.75
C LYS A 121 -8.99 -34.91 -26.15
N ALA A 122 -10.32 -34.79 -26.28
CA ALA A 122 -10.98 -34.59 -27.57
C ALA A 122 -11.01 -33.11 -28.00
N CYS A 123 -11.08 -32.18 -27.03
CA CYS A 123 -11.28 -30.75 -27.29
C CYS A 123 -9.98 -29.93 -27.23
N ILE A 124 -8.98 -30.37 -26.47
CA ILE A 124 -7.69 -29.69 -26.32
C ILE A 124 -6.71 -30.33 -27.31
N PRO A 125 -6.21 -29.59 -28.31
CA PRO A 125 -5.28 -30.15 -29.27
C PRO A 125 -3.94 -30.50 -28.61
N ASP A 126 -3.33 -31.62 -29.01
CA ASP A 126 -2.00 -32.08 -28.54
C ASP A 126 -0.92 -31.00 -28.72
N THR A 127 -1.08 -30.18 -29.76
CA THR A 127 -0.26 -29.01 -30.01
C THR A 127 -1.14 -27.77 -29.89
N ILE A 128 -0.89 -26.96 -28.86
CA ILE A 128 -1.56 -25.67 -28.70
C ILE A 128 -1.00 -24.72 -29.76
N PRO A 129 -1.77 -24.33 -30.79
CA PRO A 129 -1.31 -23.33 -31.75
C PRO A 129 -1.08 -22.01 -31.00
N ASN A 130 -0.04 -21.26 -31.38
CA ASN A 130 0.37 -20.03 -30.71
C ASN A 130 0.72 -20.21 -29.23
N ARG A 131 1.50 -21.25 -28.89
CA ARG A 131 2.05 -21.41 -27.55
C ARG A 131 2.78 -20.14 -27.12
N VAL A 132 2.14 -19.37 -26.24
CA VAL A 132 2.72 -18.16 -25.65
C VAL A 132 3.95 -18.62 -24.89
N THR A 133 5.12 -18.27 -25.42
CA THR A 133 6.38 -18.57 -24.76
C THR A 133 6.68 -17.43 -23.81
N ASP A 134 6.76 -17.75 -22.52
CA ASP A 134 7.20 -16.79 -21.53
C ASP A 134 8.71 -16.54 -21.71
N HIS A 135 9.04 -15.50 -22.48
CA HIS A 135 10.43 -15.08 -22.72
C HIS A 135 11.06 -14.38 -21.50
N THR A 136 10.29 -14.15 -20.43
CA THR A 136 10.82 -13.57 -19.19
C THR A 136 11.50 -14.62 -18.31
N CYS A 137 11.40 -15.90 -18.68
CA CYS A 137 11.88 -17.03 -17.88
C CYS A 137 12.83 -17.95 -18.67
N PRO A 138 13.83 -18.56 -18.02
CA PRO A 138 14.61 -19.63 -18.62
C PRO A 138 13.70 -20.79 -19.06
N SER A 139 14.01 -21.41 -20.20
CA SER A 139 13.25 -22.54 -20.75
C SER A 139 13.06 -23.66 -19.72
N GLY A 140 11.80 -24.00 -19.42
CA GLY A 140 11.44 -25.03 -18.42
C GLY A 140 11.20 -24.49 -17.00
N GLY A 141 11.34 -23.18 -16.77
CA GLY A 141 10.90 -22.55 -15.53
C GLY A 141 9.38 -22.45 -15.42
N PRO A 142 8.83 -22.22 -14.20
CA PRO A 142 7.41 -21.97 -14.03
C PRO A 142 7.00 -20.71 -14.81
N LEU A 143 5.80 -20.72 -15.40
CA LEU A 143 5.20 -19.52 -15.97
C LEU A 143 5.08 -18.47 -14.87
N SER A 144 5.63 -17.26 -15.08
CA SER A 144 5.63 -16.18 -14.09
C SER A 144 6.24 -16.54 -12.71
N PRO A 145 7.58 -16.71 -12.59
CA PRO A 145 8.30 -17.06 -11.36
C PRO A 145 8.04 -16.08 -10.21
N SER A 146 7.70 -14.84 -10.55
CA SER A 146 7.29 -13.80 -9.62
C SER A 146 6.04 -14.18 -8.83
N LEU A 147 5.11 -14.95 -9.42
CA LEU A 147 3.90 -15.45 -8.76
C LEU A 147 4.17 -16.63 -7.84
N THR A 148 5.21 -17.43 -8.13
CA THR A 148 5.57 -18.61 -7.33
C THR A 148 6.58 -18.30 -6.23
N THR A 149 7.20 -17.13 -6.23
CA THR A 149 8.18 -16.74 -5.22
C THR A 149 7.46 -16.09 -4.03
N PRO A 150 7.46 -16.71 -2.84
CA PRO A 150 6.80 -16.11 -1.68
C PRO A 150 7.47 -14.79 -1.32
N LEU A 151 6.68 -13.72 -1.29
CA LEU A 151 7.15 -12.42 -0.83
C LEU A 151 7.37 -12.45 0.68
N PRO A 152 8.40 -11.77 1.20
CA PRO A 152 8.57 -11.62 2.64
C PRO A 152 7.30 -11.04 3.27
N PRO A 153 6.78 -11.62 4.36
CA PRO A 153 5.57 -11.13 4.98
C PRO A 153 5.77 -9.71 5.49
N LEU A 154 4.88 -8.80 5.07
CA LEU A 154 4.83 -7.43 5.58
C LEU A 154 3.80 -7.37 6.73
N ASP A 155 4.21 -6.90 7.90
CA ASP A 155 3.27 -6.58 8.98
C ASP A 155 2.50 -5.29 8.61
N ILE A 156 1.34 -5.47 7.97
CA ILE A 156 0.38 -4.41 7.63
C ILE A 156 -1.05 -4.86 7.91
N THR A 157 -1.79 -4.04 8.62
CA THR A 157 -3.21 -4.27 8.90
C THR A 157 -4.04 -4.05 7.62
N VAL A 158 -5.24 -4.62 7.56
CA VAL A 158 -6.15 -4.45 6.40
C VAL A 158 -6.46 -2.97 6.15
N ALA A 159 -6.61 -2.17 7.21
CA ALA A 159 -6.84 -0.73 7.07
C ALA A 159 -5.62 0.00 6.46
N GLU A 160 -4.40 -0.39 6.83
CA GLU A 160 -3.16 0.17 6.26
C GLU A 160 -2.99 -0.27 4.79
N GLN A 161 -3.37 -1.50 4.45
CA GLN A 161 -3.39 -2.00 3.07
C GLN A 161 -4.30 -1.13 2.20
N GLN A 162 -5.55 -0.90 2.64
CA GLN A 162 -6.51 -0.05 1.94
C GLN A 162 -6.04 1.39 1.83
N GLN A 163 -5.44 1.95 2.88
CA GLN A 163 -4.93 3.32 2.84
C GLN A 163 -3.79 3.51 1.83
N LEU A 164 -2.96 2.48 1.66
CA LEU A 164 -1.86 2.49 0.70
C LEU A 164 -2.27 2.01 -0.69
N GLY A 165 -3.46 1.42 -0.83
CA GLY A 165 -3.85 0.63 -2.00
C GLY A 165 -2.85 -0.50 -2.27
N TYR A 166 -2.22 -1.07 -1.25
CA TYR A 166 -1.13 -2.03 -1.41
C TYR A 166 -1.60 -3.47 -1.17
N MET A 167 -1.30 -4.34 -2.12
CA MET A 167 -1.62 -5.77 -2.11
C MET A 167 -0.37 -6.59 -1.75
N PRO A 168 -0.15 -6.94 -0.46
CA PRO A 168 1.09 -7.56 0.00
C PRO A 168 1.41 -8.92 -0.64
N LEU A 169 0.41 -9.71 -1.01
CA LEU A 169 0.63 -11.01 -1.66
C LEU A 169 1.05 -10.89 -3.13
N ARG A 170 0.87 -9.72 -3.73
CA ARG A 170 1.26 -9.42 -5.12
C ARG A 170 2.44 -8.46 -5.23
N ASP A 171 2.82 -7.81 -4.12
CA ASP A 171 3.75 -6.67 -4.11
C ASP A 171 3.34 -5.59 -5.12
N ASP A 172 2.05 -5.26 -5.11
CA ASP A 172 1.40 -4.45 -6.13
C ASP A 172 0.56 -3.33 -5.51
N TYR A 173 0.47 -2.19 -6.20
CA TYR A 173 -0.33 -1.06 -5.76
C TYR A 173 -1.54 -0.87 -6.70
N GLU A 174 -2.66 -0.43 -6.16
CA GLU A 174 -3.83 -0.03 -6.94
C GLU A 174 -3.49 1.13 -7.89
N ILE A 175 -2.62 2.03 -7.45
CA ILE A 175 -2.07 3.13 -8.25
C ILE A 175 -0.55 2.95 -8.30
N GLU A 176 -0.07 2.58 -9.47
CA GLU A 176 1.35 2.35 -9.72
C GLU A 176 2.10 3.64 -10.03
N TYR A 177 3.43 3.58 -9.91
CA TYR A 177 4.27 4.64 -10.42
C TYR A 177 4.14 4.73 -11.95
N ASP A 178 3.84 5.93 -12.46
CA ASP A 178 3.56 6.17 -13.88
C ASP A 178 2.38 5.31 -14.36
N GLN A 179 1.21 5.57 -13.76
CA GLN A 179 -0.04 4.83 -13.99
C GLN A 179 -0.50 4.82 -15.46
N ASP A 180 -0.12 5.85 -16.23
CA ASP A 180 -0.52 5.98 -17.63
C ASP A 180 0.45 5.28 -18.59
N ALA A 181 1.45 4.53 -18.09
CA ALA A 181 2.45 3.87 -18.92
C ALA A 181 1.81 2.95 -19.97
N GLU A 182 0.76 2.24 -19.58
CA GLU A 182 -0.02 1.31 -20.39
C GLU A 182 -0.70 2.01 -21.57
N THR A 183 -0.95 3.33 -21.48
CA THR A 183 -1.49 4.14 -22.58
C THR A 183 -0.61 4.07 -23.83
N LEU A 184 0.73 3.96 -23.66
CA LEU A 184 1.68 3.85 -24.77
C LEU A 184 1.43 2.64 -25.67
N ILE A 185 0.86 1.57 -25.11
CA ILE A 185 0.61 0.33 -25.82
C ILE A 185 -0.88 0.03 -26.03
N SER A 186 -1.77 0.78 -25.36
CA SER A 186 -3.22 0.55 -25.39
C SER A 186 -3.85 0.56 -26.79
N GLY A 187 -3.30 1.35 -27.71
CA GLY A 187 -3.75 1.45 -29.09
C GLY A 187 -2.88 0.70 -30.10
N LEU A 188 -1.88 -0.07 -29.65
CA LEU A 188 -1.02 -0.83 -30.56
C LEU A 188 -1.78 -2.05 -31.09
N SER A 189 -1.93 -2.14 -32.41
CA SER A 189 -2.31 -3.36 -33.11
C SER A 189 -1.13 -3.87 -33.92
N VAL A 190 -0.96 -5.19 -34.04
CA VAL A 190 0.01 -5.81 -34.93
C VAL A 190 -0.75 -6.32 -36.14
N ASN A 191 -0.50 -5.76 -37.32
CA ASN A 191 -1.16 -6.15 -38.55
C ASN A 191 -0.16 -6.86 -39.48
N TYR A 192 -0.65 -7.72 -40.37
CA TYR A 192 0.21 -8.51 -41.26
C TYR A 192 0.76 -7.70 -42.45
N ASP A 193 0.13 -6.57 -42.73
CA ASP A 193 0.42 -5.63 -43.80
C ASP A 193 1.17 -4.37 -43.30
N ASP A 194 1.56 -4.35 -42.03
CA ASP A 194 2.38 -3.26 -41.48
C ASP A 194 3.69 -3.14 -42.27
N ASP A 195 4.05 -1.93 -42.67
CA ASP A 195 5.34 -1.67 -43.31
C ASP A 195 6.49 -1.61 -42.29
N ASP A 196 7.74 -1.65 -42.76
CA ASP A 196 8.92 -1.65 -41.89
C ASP A 196 8.98 -0.43 -40.95
N VAL A 197 8.47 0.73 -41.39
CA VAL A 197 8.48 1.97 -40.60
C VAL A 197 7.43 1.89 -39.49
N GLU A 198 6.25 1.38 -39.79
CA GLU A 198 5.20 1.11 -38.81
C GLU A 198 5.65 0.09 -37.77
N ILE A 199 6.29 -1.00 -38.20
CA ILE A 199 6.85 -2.02 -37.31
C ILE A 199 7.87 -1.38 -36.34
N GLU A 200 8.81 -0.59 -36.84
CA GLU A 200 9.82 0.08 -36.01
C GLU A 200 9.22 1.13 -35.07
N LEU A 201 8.18 1.86 -35.51
CA LEU A 201 7.44 2.78 -34.63
C LEU A 201 6.76 2.03 -33.48
N LYS A 202 6.11 0.90 -33.77
CA LYS A 202 5.47 0.05 -32.76
C LYS A 202 6.51 -0.52 -31.78
N ARG A 203 7.67 -0.96 -32.28
CA ARG A 203 8.80 -1.40 -31.44
C ARG A 203 9.29 -0.28 -30.52
N ALA A 204 9.39 0.95 -31.01
CA ALA A 204 9.80 2.10 -30.22
C ALA A 204 8.80 2.39 -29.07
N HIS A 205 7.49 2.32 -29.32
CA HIS A 205 6.48 2.45 -28.27
C HIS A 205 6.60 1.35 -27.20
N VAL A 206 6.82 0.10 -27.62
CA VAL A 206 7.04 -1.02 -26.70
C VAL A 206 8.32 -0.81 -25.88
N ASP A 207 9.42 -0.36 -26.49
CA ASP A 207 10.66 -0.05 -25.75
C ASP A 207 10.45 1.06 -24.71
N MET A 208 9.73 2.12 -25.07
CA MET A 208 9.36 3.19 -24.12
C MET A 208 8.56 2.63 -22.93
N TYR A 209 7.58 1.78 -23.19
CA TYR A 209 6.79 1.11 -22.15
C TYR A 209 7.66 0.22 -21.26
N VAL A 210 8.54 -0.60 -21.84
CA VAL A 210 9.47 -1.47 -21.09
C VAL A 210 10.39 -0.65 -20.18
N ARG A 211 10.89 0.51 -20.64
CA ARG A 211 11.68 1.42 -19.79
C ARG A 211 10.89 1.94 -18.60
N LYS A 212 9.61 2.30 -18.78
CA LYS A 212 8.72 2.70 -17.68
C LYS A 212 8.49 1.57 -16.68
N LEU A 213 8.25 0.34 -17.16
CA LEU A 213 8.11 -0.83 -16.29
C LEU A 213 9.37 -1.12 -15.47
N LYS A 214 10.56 -1.01 -16.08
CA LYS A 214 11.83 -1.16 -15.37
C LYS A 214 12.00 -0.13 -14.25
N GLU A 215 11.62 1.12 -14.50
CA GLU A 215 11.65 2.19 -13.50
C GLU A 215 10.68 1.89 -12.33
N ARG A 216 9.45 1.46 -12.65
CA ARG A 216 8.43 1.04 -11.68
C ARG A 216 8.95 -0.11 -10.81
N GLN A 217 9.49 -1.16 -11.42
CA GLN A 217 10.06 -2.30 -10.70
C GLN A 217 11.25 -1.90 -9.83
N ARG A 218 12.14 -1.02 -10.31
CA ARG A 218 13.26 -0.51 -9.52
C ARG A 218 12.77 0.22 -8.26
N ARG A 219 11.69 1.02 -8.36
CA ARG A 219 11.10 1.70 -7.20
C ARG A 219 10.52 0.73 -6.18
N LYS A 220 9.81 -0.31 -6.62
CA LYS A 220 9.32 -1.39 -5.74
C LYS A 220 10.47 -2.08 -5.02
N ASN A 221 11.54 -2.41 -5.74
CA ASN A 221 12.73 -3.02 -5.15
C ASN A 221 13.38 -2.13 -4.09
N ILE A 222 13.52 -0.82 -4.34
CA ILE A 222 14.04 0.13 -3.34
C ILE A 222 13.11 0.20 -2.12
N ALA A 223 11.80 0.30 -2.32
CA ALA A 223 10.84 0.35 -1.23
C ALA A 223 10.92 -0.88 -0.32
N ARG A 224 11.10 -2.06 -0.92
CA ARG A 224 11.24 -3.33 -0.22
C ARG A 224 12.58 -3.44 0.53
N ASP A 225 13.69 -3.22 -0.18
CA ASP A 225 15.04 -3.39 0.36
C ASP A 225 15.30 -2.46 1.57
N TYR A 226 14.79 -1.23 1.50
CA TYR A 226 14.89 -0.25 2.59
C TYR A 226 13.74 -0.30 3.60
N ASN A 227 12.84 -1.29 3.49
CA ASN A 227 11.67 -1.47 4.36
C ASN A 227 10.83 -0.18 4.50
N LEU A 228 10.63 0.55 3.41
CA LEU A 228 10.05 1.89 3.43
C LEU A 228 8.56 1.91 3.79
N VAL A 229 7.82 0.84 3.48
CA VAL A 229 6.38 0.74 3.79
C VAL A 229 6.15 0.66 5.31
N PRO A 230 6.77 -0.28 6.07
CA PRO A 230 6.68 -0.25 7.53
C PRO A 230 7.27 1.01 8.15
N ALA A 231 8.33 1.56 7.58
CA ALA A 231 8.91 2.83 8.04
C ALA A 231 7.94 4.01 7.88
N PHE A 232 7.20 4.07 6.77
CA PHE A 232 6.16 5.07 6.50
C PHE A 232 5.00 4.95 7.49
N LEU A 233 4.58 3.73 7.80
CA LEU A 233 3.54 3.43 8.81
C LEU A 233 4.05 3.61 10.25
N GLY A 234 5.35 3.88 10.45
CA GLY A 234 5.96 4.11 11.76
C GLY A 234 6.22 2.84 12.58
N LYS A 235 6.11 1.66 11.99
CA LYS A 235 6.30 0.36 12.66
C LYS A 235 7.76 0.05 12.98
N ASP A 236 8.70 0.58 12.20
CA ASP A 236 10.16 0.53 12.43
C ASP A 236 10.60 0.93 13.86
N LYS A 237 9.79 1.72 14.57
CA LYS A 237 10.09 2.18 15.93
C LYS A 237 9.82 1.09 16.98
N LYS A 238 8.84 0.21 16.76
CA LYS A 238 8.47 -0.85 17.72
C LYS A 238 9.52 -1.96 17.77
N ASP A 239 10.11 -2.34 16.63
CA ASP A 239 11.13 -3.40 16.60
C ASP A 239 12.50 -2.93 17.09
N LYS A 240 12.80 -1.63 16.97
CA LYS A 240 14.06 -1.04 17.46
C LYS A 240 14.15 -0.94 18.98
N GLU A 241 13.05 -1.08 19.72
CA GLU A 241 13.05 -1.10 21.19
C GLU A 241 13.55 -2.42 21.79
N LYS A 242 13.59 -3.52 21.02
CA LYS A 242 13.96 -4.85 21.53
C LYS A 242 15.46 -5.20 21.45
N ALA A 243 16.27 -4.43 20.73
CA ALA A 243 17.71 -4.70 20.58
C ALA A 243 18.56 -3.63 21.28
N PRO A 244 19.63 -4.00 22.02
CA PRO A 244 20.57 -3.04 22.61
C PRO A 244 21.47 -2.46 21.51
N LYS A 245 20.91 -1.60 20.65
CA LYS A 245 21.67 -0.88 19.62
C LYS A 245 22.24 0.40 20.21
N ARG A 246 23.46 0.75 19.79
CA ARG A 246 24.15 2.01 20.12
C ARG A 246 23.17 3.18 19.96
N LYS A 247 23.09 4.07 20.96
CA LYS A 247 22.28 5.30 20.87
C LYS A 247 22.73 6.12 19.66
N ILE A 248 21.90 6.13 18.61
CA ILE A 248 22.13 6.94 17.40
C ILE A 248 22.02 8.40 17.79
N THR A 249 23.08 9.16 17.56
CA THR A 249 23.14 10.59 17.87
C THR A 249 22.22 11.41 16.94
N LYS A 250 21.82 12.62 17.36
CA LYS A 250 21.01 13.51 16.52
C LYS A 250 21.70 13.82 15.19
N GLU A 251 23.01 14.06 15.23
CA GLU A 251 23.84 14.30 14.05
C GLU A 251 23.84 13.12 13.08
N GLU A 252 23.92 11.89 13.60
CA GLU A 252 23.86 10.68 12.75
C GLU A 252 22.52 10.52 12.07
N LYS A 253 21.41 10.83 12.77
CA LYS A 253 20.08 10.81 12.16
C LYS A 253 19.97 11.83 11.03
N GLU A 254 20.45 13.06 11.26
CA GLU A 254 20.45 14.11 10.25
C GLU A 254 21.33 13.77 9.05
N LEU A 255 22.52 13.20 9.27
CA LEU A 255 23.40 12.76 8.19
C LEU A 255 22.75 11.65 7.37
N ARG A 256 22.13 10.67 8.03
CA ARG A 256 21.45 9.56 7.36
C ARG A 256 20.29 10.03 6.50
N LEU A 257 19.55 11.05 6.95
CA LEU A 257 18.51 11.71 6.15
C LEU A 257 19.08 12.39 4.90
N LYS A 258 20.22 13.09 5.03
CA LYS A 258 20.91 13.73 3.90
C LYS A 258 21.40 12.74 2.86
N LEU A 259 21.71 11.51 3.26
CA LEU A 259 22.25 10.47 2.39
C LEU A 259 21.17 9.57 1.75
N ARG A 260 19.87 9.78 2.02
CA ARG A 260 18.77 9.01 1.39
C ARG A 260 18.80 8.96 -0.15
N PRO A 261 19.27 9.99 -0.88
CA PRO A 261 19.40 9.87 -2.34
C PRO A 261 20.28 8.69 -2.80
N LEU A 262 21.21 8.21 -1.96
CA LEU A 262 22.04 7.04 -2.25
C LEU A 262 21.25 5.72 -2.31
N TYR A 263 20.01 5.70 -1.80
CA TYR A 263 19.14 4.50 -1.87
C TYR A 263 18.87 4.06 -3.31
N GLN A 264 19.03 4.96 -4.27
CA GLN A 264 18.83 4.67 -5.69
C GLN A 264 19.99 3.89 -6.31
N PHE A 265 21.16 3.88 -5.67
CA PHE A 265 22.41 3.36 -6.23
C PHE A 265 23.03 2.24 -5.41
N MET A 266 22.52 2.01 -4.20
CA MET A 266 23.08 1.06 -3.23
C MET A 266 21.94 0.27 -2.62
N SER A 267 22.21 -1.00 -2.32
CA SER A 267 21.33 -1.80 -1.47
C SER A 267 21.35 -1.30 -0.02
N CYS A 268 20.33 -1.67 0.74
CA CYS A 268 20.22 -1.33 2.16
C CYS A 268 21.46 -1.77 2.95
N LYS A 269 21.98 -2.96 2.66
CA LYS A 269 23.22 -3.47 3.25
C LYS A 269 24.43 -2.60 2.92
N GLU A 270 24.66 -2.31 1.63
CA GLU A 270 25.78 -1.48 1.20
C GLU A 270 25.71 -0.07 1.81
N PHE A 271 24.50 0.49 1.92
CA PHE A 271 24.29 1.79 2.55
C PHE A 271 24.64 1.77 4.04
N GLU A 272 24.25 0.73 4.78
CA GLU A 272 24.62 0.57 6.19
C GLU A 272 26.14 0.45 6.37
N ASP A 273 26.79 -0.38 5.56
CA ASP A 273 28.24 -0.56 5.57
C ASP A 273 28.97 0.76 5.28
N PHE A 274 28.51 1.50 4.26
CA PHE A 274 29.01 2.83 3.94
C PHE A 274 28.87 3.80 5.11
N PHE A 275 27.69 3.84 5.74
CA PHE A 275 27.41 4.72 6.86
C PHE A 275 28.28 4.40 8.09
N GLU A 276 28.47 3.11 8.39
CA GLU A 276 29.39 2.67 9.43
C GLU A 276 30.83 3.08 9.13
N ASN A 277 31.28 2.91 7.89
CA ASN A 277 32.64 3.26 7.47
C ASN A 277 32.90 4.76 7.58
N MET A 278 31.95 5.61 7.19
CA MET A 278 32.03 7.07 7.42
C MET A 278 32.19 7.40 8.90
N HIS A 279 31.45 6.71 9.77
CA HIS A 279 31.54 6.94 11.20
C HIS A 279 32.89 6.47 11.77
N LYS A 280 33.36 5.29 11.38
CA LYS A 280 34.69 4.76 11.73
C LYS A 280 35.80 5.72 11.29
N GLU A 281 35.72 6.22 10.06
CA GLU A 281 36.65 7.22 9.52
C GLU A 281 36.67 8.50 10.38
N ARG A 282 35.50 9.04 10.75
CA ARG A 282 35.40 10.23 11.60
C ARG A 282 36.07 10.04 12.97
N ILE A 283 35.85 8.89 13.61
CA ILE A 283 36.51 8.52 14.88
C ILE A 283 38.02 8.45 14.69
N LEU A 284 38.48 7.71 13.67
CA LEU A 284 39.91 7.53 13.41
C LEU A 284 40.59 8.87 13.12
N ARG A 285 39.98 9.75 12.32
CA ARG A 285 40.49 11.10 12.07
C ARG A 285 40.57 11.94 13.34
N ALA A 286 39.58 11.84 14.24
CA ALA A 286 39.62 12.53 15.53
C ALA A 286 40.75 11.98 16.42
N LYS A 287 40.90 10.65 16.47
CA LYS A 287 41.96 9.99 17.25
C LYS A 287 43.35 10.33 16.71
N ILE A 288 43.53 10.37 15.39
CA ILE A 288 44.79 10.79 14.76
C ILE A 288 45.13 12.22 15.17
N ARG A 289 44.17 13.17 15.10
CA ARG A 289 44.38 14.56 15.53
C ARG A 289 44.71 14.68 17.02
N GLU A 290 44.10 13.85 17.85
CA GLU A 290 44.39 13.74 19.29
C GLU A 290 45.83 13.26 19.52
N LEU A 291 46.22 12.13 18.91
CA LEU A 291 47.56 11.56 19.03
C LEU A 291 48.66 12.51 18.49
N GLN A 292 48.39 13.17 17.37
CA GLN A 292 49.29 14.21 16.83
C GLN A 292 49.43 15.41 17.77
N ARG A 293 48.40 15.73 18.56
CA ARG A 293 48.46 16.78 19.58
C ARG A 293 49.33 16.35 20.76
N TYR A 294 49.20 15.11 21.23
CA TYR A 294 50.06 14.56 22.27
C TYR A 294 51.53 14.65 21.88
N ARG A 295 51.87 14.17 20.68
CA ARG A 295 53.25 14.26 20.16
C ARG A 295 53.78 15.69 20.11
N ARG A 296 52.98 16.66 19.65
CA ARG A 296 53.37 18.07 19.62
C ARG A 296 53.61 18.70 21.00
N ASN A 297 53.01 18.14 22.05
CA ASN A 297 53.18 18.58 23.43
C ASN A 297 54.16 17.69 24.21
N GLY A 298 54.97 16.89 23.51
CA GLY A 298 56.03 16.07 24.11
C GLY A 298 55.55 14.78 24.79
N ILE A 299 54.28 14.41 24.64
CA ILE A 299 53.73 13.18 25.23
C ILE A 299 54.01 12.03 24.28
N THR A 300 54.80 11.07 24.75
CA THR A 300 55.24 9.91 23.94
C THR A 300 54.66 8.59 24.40
N LYS A 301 54.10 8.52 25.61
CA LYS A 301 53.46 7.32 26.17
C LYS A 301 51.96 7.54 26.38
N MET A 302 51.18 6.48 26.25
CA MET A 302 49.72 6.55 26.42
C MET A 302 49.31 6.84 27.87
N GLU A 303 50.08 6.36 28.85
CA GLU A 303 49.80 6.56 30.28
C GLU A 303 49.81 8.05 30.67
N GLU A 304 50.74 8.82 30.09
CA GLU A 304 50.90 10.27 30.29
C GLU A 304 49.75 11.10 29.68
N SER A 305 48.97 10.51 28.76
CA SER A 305 47.90 11.23 28.05
C SER A 305 46.71 11.59 28.95
N ALA A 306 46.41 10.75 29.96
CA ALA A 306 45.29 10.95 30.86
C ALA A 306 45.46 12.21 31.73
N GLU A 307 46.65 12.41 32.29
CA GLU A 307 46.99 13.59 33.09
C GLU A 307 46.96 14.86 32.24
N TYR A 308 47.49 14.79 31.01
CA TYR A 308 47.46 15.90 30.08
C TYR A 308 46.04 16.30 29.68
N GLU A 309 45.16 15.35 29.34
CA GLU A 309 43.76 15.65 29.02
C GLU A 309 43.01 16.20 30.23
N ALA A 310 43.24 15.68 31.44
CA ALA A 310 42.67 16.26 32.67
C ALA A 310 43.11 17.70 32.89
N ALA A 311 44.40 17.99 32.73
CA ALA A 311 44.96 19.34 32.84
C ALA A 311 44.45 20.28 31.73
N ARG A 312 44.29 19.77 30.50
CA ARG A 312 43.74 20.50 29.36
C ARG A 312 42.26 20.81 29.58
N HIS A 313 41.46 19.83 29.96
CA HIS A 313 40.04 20.01 30.25
C HIS A 313 39.83 21.03 31.38
N LYS A 314 40.66 20.99 32.43
CA LYS A 314 40.65 22.01 33.50
C LYS A 314 41.00 23.41 32.98
N ARG A 315 41.93 23.53 32.02
CA ARG A 315 42.28 24.79 31.35
C ARG A 315 41.16 25.30 30.45
N GLU A 316 40.54 24.44 29.64
CA GLU A 316 39.43 24.82 28.76
C GLU A 316 38.20 25.22 29.57
N LYS A 317 37.85 24.49 30.64
CA LYS A 317 36.75 24.86 31.55
C LYS A 317 36.98 26.21 32.24
N ARG A 318 38.23 26.52 32.63
CA ARG A 318 38.60 27.84 33.17
C ARG A 318 38.45 28.94 32.11
N LYS A 319 38.83 28.67 30.86
CA LYS A 319 38.71 29.60 29.73
C LYS A 319 37.25 29.84 29.36
N GLU A 320 36.43 28.79 29.33
CA GLU A 320 34.99 28.86 29.10
C GLU A 320 34.29 29.66 30.21
N ASN A 321 34.60 29.39 31.48
CA ASN A 321 34.10 30.19 32.60
C ASN A 321 34.55 31.66 32.52
N LYS A 322 35.76 31.93 32.03
CA LYS A 322 36.26 33.30 31.81
C LYS A 322 35.56 33.99 30.64
N ASN A 323 35.24 33.27 29.56
CA ASN A 323 34.47 33.76 28.42
C ASN A 323 32.99 34.00 28.78
N ILE A 324 32.40 33.18 29.66
CA ILE A 324 31.07 33.39 30.21
C ILE A 324 31.07 34.62 31.14
N ALA A 325 32.11 34.79 31.96
CA ALA A 325 32.27 35.96 32.80
C ALA A 325 32.51 37.25 32.00
N SER A 326 33.26 37.19 30.88
CA SER A 326 33.44 38.33 29.97
C SER A 326 32.16 38.64 29.17
N SER A 327 31.40 37.61 28.79
CA SER A 327 30.08 37.81 28.14
C SER A 327 29.02 38.35 29.11
N LYS A 328 29.16 38.10 30.42
CA LYS A 328 28.34 38.75 31.46
C LYS A 328 28.76 40.19 31.72
N ARG A 329 30.06 40.51 31.67
CA ARG A 329 30.57 41.90 31.80
C ARG A 329 30.31 42.77 30.56
N GLY A 330 30.20 42.18 29.38
CA GLY A 330 29.81 42.90 28.14
C GLY A 330 28.31 43.14 27.98
N LYS A 331 27.48 42.79 28.98
CA LYS A 331 26.01 42.89 28.92
C LYS A 331 25.42 44.10 29.66
N GLU A 332 26.26 44.97 30.22
CA GLU A 332 25.83 46.24 30.83
C GLU A 332 25.96 47.46 29.89
N ASP A 333 26.59 47.32 28.70
CA ASP A 333 26.84 48.45 27.78
C ASP A 333 26.44 48.21 26.30
N GLY A 334 25.47 47.33 26.02
CA GLY A 334 25.09 47.05 24.62
C GLY A 334 23.63 46.64 24.43
N LYS A 335 22.73 47.62 24.29
CA LYS A 335 21.32 47.42 23.92
C LYS A 335 21.09 47.10 22.43
N GLU A 336 22.13 47.07 21.59
CA GLU A 336 21.98 46.93 20.13
C GLU A 336 22.05 45.49 19.59
N GLY A 337 22.24 44.47 20.43
CA GLY A 337 22.46 43.08 19.96
C GLY A 337 21.27 42.11 20.08
N GLU A 338 20.17 42.50 20.72
CA GLU A 338 19.14 41.54 21.16
C GLU A 338 18.27 40.97 20.02
N PHE A 339 18.27 41.63 18.85
CA PHE A 339 17.37 41.29 17.73
C PHE A 339 18.06 41.10 16.38
N ALA A 340 19.39 40.99 16.32
CA ALA A 340 20.17 40.96 15.09
C ALA A 340 19.71 39.92 14.04
N ALA A 341 19.10 38.81 14.48
CA ALA A 341 18.57 37.76 13.59
C ALA A 341 17.29 38.16 12.83
N ILE A 342 16.55 39.16 13.31
CA ILE A 342 15.27 39.59 12.74
C ILE A 342 15.21 41.09 12.42
N GLU A 343 16.20 41.88 12.81
CA GLU A 343 16.27 43.34 12.68
C GLU A 343 16.15 43.81 11.21
N ASN A 344 16.79 43.12 10.28
CA ASN A 344 16.76 43.47 8.86
C ASN A 344 15.58 42.86 8.08
N LEU A 345 14.62 42.23 8.77
CA LEU A 345 13.50 41.55 8.11
C LEU A 345 12.28 42.48 7.97
N PRO A 346 11.52 42.37 6.85
CA PRO A 346 10.32 43.18 6.65
C PRO A 346 9.32 43.06 7.80
N GLY A 347 8.81 44.20 8.26
CA GLY A 347 7.85 44.28 9.37
C GLY A 347 8.47 44.33 10.77
N PHE A 348 9.82 44.32 10.90
CA PHE A 348 10.50 44.45 12.20
C PHE A 348 10.13 45.73 12.96
N GLU A 349 10.09 46.86 12.23
CA GLU A 349 9.71 48.17 12.78
C GLU A 349 8.25 48.26 13.26
N LEU A 350 7.41 47.29 12.89
CA LEU A 350 6.01 47.23 13.32
C LEU A 350 5.81 46.46 14.64
N LEU A 351 6.88 45.89 15.20
CA LEU A 351 6.84 45.06 16.41
C LEU A 351 7.24 45.85 17.66
N SER A 352 6.52 45.62 18.75
CA SER A 352 7.00 45.99 20.09
C SER A 352 8.16 45.10 20.54
N ASP A 353 8.96 45.54 21.52
CA ASP A 353 10.10 44.75 22.03
C ASP A 353 9.69 43.37 22.53
N ARG A 354 8.50 43.25 23.14
CA ARG A 354 7.94 41.95 23.56
C ARG A 354 7.62 41.04 22.37
N GLU A 355 7.15 41.61 21.26
CA GLU A 355 6.88 40.87 20.03
C GLU A 355 8.17 40.50 19.29
N LYS A 356 9.20 41.36 19.34
CA LYS A 356 10.53 41.06 18.82
C LYS A 356 11.15 39.87 19.55
N VAL A 357 11.06 39.83 20.88
CA VAL A 357 11.49 38.69 21.70
C VAL A 357 10.70 37.42 21.33
N LEU A 358 9.37 37.52 21.17
CA LEU A 358 8.54 36.39 20.77
C LEU A 358 8.96 35.84 19.40
N CYS A 359 9.07 36.71 18.39
CA CYS A 359 9.46 36.36 17.02
C CYS A 359 10.82 35.66 16.99
N SER A 360 11.81 36.19 17.72
CA SER A 360 13.13 35.58 17.88
C SER A 360 13.04 34.19 18.52
N SER A 361 12.26 34.03 19.61
CA SER A 361 12.09 32.74 20.30
C SER A 361 11.32 31.67 19.49
N LEU A 362 10.50 32.11 18.53
CA LEU A 362 9.70 31.26 17.65
C LEU A 362 10.40 31.00 16.31
N ASN A 363 11.56 31.63 16.07
CA ASN A 363 12.21 31.67 14.77
C ASN A 363 11.25 32.06 13.63
N LEU A 364 10.36 33.01 13.90
CA LEU A 364 9.31 33.49 13.01
C LEU A 364 9.65 34.89 12.52
N SER A 365 9.70 35.11 11.21
CA SER A 365 10.00 36.45 10.66
C SER A 365 8.91 37.47 11.07
N PRO A 366 9.26 38.73 11.34
CA PRO A 366 8.31 39.79 11.70
C PRO A 366 7.07 39.89 10.79
N ALA A 367 7.24 39.92 9.46
CA ALA A 367 6.11 39.94 8.50
C ALA A 367 5.13 38.77 8.67
N ARG A 368 5.64 37.54 8.87
CA ARG A 368 4.81 36.36 9.12
C ARG A 368 4.07 36.45 10.45
N TYR A 369 4.71 36.98 11.49
CA TYR A 369 4.05 37.21 12.77
C TYR A 369 2.94 38.26 12.66
N VAL A 370 3.21 39.41 12.03
CA VAL A 370 2.22 40.47 11.81
C VAL A 370 1.00 39.91 11.07
N THR A 371 1.21 39.15 10.00
CA THR A 371 0.12 38.52 9.23
C THR A 371 -0.76 37.64 10.12
N VAL A 372 -0.15 36.80 10.95
CA VAL A 372 -0.86 35.91 11.87
C VAL A 372 -1.59 36.68 12.95
N LYS A 373 -0.94 37.69 13.55
CA LYS A 373 -1.53 38.58 14.54
C LYS A 373 -2.77 39.26 13.97
N THR A 374 -2.70 39.80 12.75
CA THR A 374 -3.82 40.45 12.07
C THR A 374 -4.99 39.49 11.86
N ILE A 375 -4.72 38.26 11.38
CA ILE A 375 -5.78 37.25 11.18
C ILE A 375 -6.45 36.89 12.51
N ILE A 376 -5.67 36.58 13.54
CA ILE A 376 -6.21 36.17 14.86
C ILE A 376 -7.03 37.29 15.50
N ILE A 377 -6.54 38.53 15.47
CA ILE A 377 -7.25 39.67 16.05
C ILE A 377 -8.53 39.97 15.26
N LYS A 378 -8.48 39.96 13.93
CA LYS A 378 -9.66 40.16 13.08
C LYS A 378 -10.73 39.12 13.37
N ASP A 379 -10.35 37.85 13.46
CA ASP A 379 -11.27 36.76 13.79
C ASP A 379 -11.90 36.92 15.17
N HIS A 380 -11.10 37.29 16.17
CA HIS A 380 -11.59 37.50 17.51
C HIS A 380 -12.60 38.66 17.57
N LEU A 381 -12.32 39.76 16.85
CA LEU A 381 -13.24 40.89 16.74
C LEU A 381 -14.55 40.53 16.03
N GLN A 382 -14.48 39.80 14.91
CA GLN A 382 -15.66 39.33 14.18
C GLN A 382 -16.53 38.43 15.07
N LYS A 383 -15.92 37.51 15.82
CA LYS A 383 -16.63 36.66 16.79
C LYS A 383 -17.32 37.47 17.89
N ARG A 384 -16.68 38.51 18.45
CA ARG A 384 -17.33 39.40 19.44
C ARG A 384 -18.54 40.14 18.89
N GLN A 385 -18.58 40.36 17.57
CA GLN A 385 -19.70 41.01 16.88
C GLN A 385 -20.78 40.02 16.41
N GLY A 386 -20.66 38.73 16.74
CA GLY A 386 -21.59 37.69 16.30
C GLY A 386 -21.46 37.32 14.81
N ILE A 387 -20.40 37.78 14.14
CA ILE A 387 -20.15 37.51 12.73
C ILE A 387 -19.36 36.20 12.60
N PRO A 388 -19.85 35.19 11.86
CA PRO A 388 -19.09 33.98 11.62
C PRO A 388 -17.79 34.28 10.87
N SER A 389 -16.63 34.01 11.48
CA SER A 389 -15.33 34.09 10.78
C SER A 389 -14.95 32.74 10.15
N LYS A 390 -14.55 32.78 8.86
CA LYS A 390 -13.98 31.66 8.10
C LYS A 390 -12.53 31.94 7.66
N SER A 391 -11.74 32.65 8.47
CA SER A 391 -10.36 32.94 8.04
C SER A 391 -9.52 31.66 7.94
N ARG A 392 -8.73 31.56 6.87
CA ARG A 392 -7.79 30.46 6.65
C ARG A 392 -6.43 30.89 7.20
N LEU A 393 -5.93 30.18 8.21
CA LEU A 393 -4.59 30.42 8.74
C LEU A 393 -3.51 29.98 7.72
N PRO A 394 -2.36 30.66 7.66
CA PRO A 394 -1.26 30.28 6.79
C PRO A 394 -0.74 28.85 7.04
N SER A 395 -0.29 28.16 6.00
CA SER A 395 0.15 26.76 6.05
C SER A 395 1.41 26.51 6.89
N TYR A 396 2.25 27.54 7.09
CA TYR A 396 3.46 27.45 7.92
C TYR A 396 3.18 27.42 9.43
N LEU A 397 1.91 27.50 9.83
CA LEU A 397 1.48 27.73 11.19
C LEU A 397 1.02 26.41 11.83
N ASP A 398 1.94 25.71 12.46
CA ASP A 398 1.63 24.46 13.16
C ASP A 398 0.83 24.70 14.47
N LYS A 399 0.32 23.62 15.07
CA LYS A 399 -0.48 23.68 16.30
C LYS A 399 0.28 24.30 17.49
N VAL A 400 1.60 24.14 17.56
CA VAL A 400 2.44 24.62 18.66
C VAL A 400 2.68 26.12 18.52
N LEU A 401 3.06 26.57 17.33
CA LEU A 401 3.26 27.97 16.98
C LEU A 401 1.96 28.77 17.18
N LYS A 402 0.83 28.21 16.72
CA LYS A 402 -0.51 28.79 16.93
C LYS A 402 -0.80 29.02 18.40
N LYS A 403 -0.59 27.99 19.24
CA LYS A 403 -0.87 28.06 20.67
C LYS A 403 0.00 29.11 21.37
N ARG A 404 1.30 29.18 21.04
CA ARG A 404 2.22 30.17 21.63
C ARG A 404 1.83 31.60 21.27
N ILE A 405 1.47 31.86 20.01
CA ILE A 405 1.04 33.19 19.57
C ILE A 405 -0.30 33.57 20.22
N LEU A 406 -1.26 32.65 20.29
CA LEU A 406 -2.55 32.89 20.94
C LEU A 406 -2.40 33.21 22.43
N ASN A 407 -1.55 32.45 23.14
CA ASN A 407 -1.25 32.70 24.55
C ASN A 407 -0.62 34.09 24.73
N PHE A 408 0.37 34.44 23.92
CA PHE A 408 1.00 35.76 23.98
C PHE A 408 0.01 36.90 23.74
N LEU A 409 -0.87 36.78 22.73
CA LEU A 409 -1.88 37.81 22.45
C LEU A 409 -2.90 37.93 23.59
N THR A 410 -3.24 36.81 24.23
CA THR A 410 -4.10 36.79 25.42
C THR A 410 -3.43 37.48 26.61
N GLU A 411 -2.18 37.11 26.92
CA GLU A 411 -1.39 37.67 28.02
C GLU A 411 -1.08 39.15 27.83
N SER A 412 -0.92 39.56 26.57
CA SER A 412 -0.70 40.96 26.18
C SER A 412 -2.00 41.76 26.08
N GLY A 413 -3.16 41.15 26.36
CA GLY A 413 -4.46 41.83 26.41
C GLY A 413 -5.09 42.14 25.05
N TRP A 414 -4.58 41.61 23.94
CA TRP A 414 -5.13 41.84 22.60
C TRP A 414 -6.40 41.03 22.32
N ILE A 415 -6.58 39.89 22.99
CA ILE A 415 -7.76 39.02 22.88
C ILE A 415 -8.16 38.52 24.28
N SER A 416 -9.46 38.33 24.52
CA SER A 416 -9.98 37.80 25.79
C SER A 416 -9.97 36.26 25.79
N ARG A 417 -9.83 35.64 26.97
CA ARG A 417 -9.98 34.18 27.15
C ARG A 417 -11.40 33.70 26.90
N ASP A 418 -12.39 34.59 27.03
CA ASP A 418 -13.80 34.24 26.96
C ASP A 418 -14.41 34.63 25.62
N ALA A 419 -14.30 33.71 24.66
CA ALA A 419 -15.17 33.63 23.49
C ALA A 419 -15.17 32.16 23.02
N SER A 420 -15.68 31.29 23.89
CA SER A 420 -16.06 29.91 23.56
C SER A 420 -17.34 29.93 22.73
#